data_AF-A0AAD0T8M4-F1
#
_entry.id   AF-A0AAD0T8M4-F1
#
_cell.length_a   1.000
_cell.length_b   1.000
_cell.length_c   1.000
_cell.angle_alpha   90.00
_cell.angle_beta   90.00
_cell.angle_gamma   90.00
#
_symmetry.space_group_name_H-M   'P 1'
#
loop_
_entity.id
_entity.type
_entity.pdbx_description
1 polymer ?
#
loop_
_entity_poly.entity_id
_entity_poly.type
_entity_poly.pdbx_seq_one_letter_code
_entity_poly.pdbx_strand_id
1 'polypeptide(L)'
;MNGWTLLDADGRPYASPAPGALGGHRRTRIYGRLDCPTALRTIARGGYVKERVFFLDEATAQAAGYRPCARCMKEAYREWKSLSGANSFTKQPEGITRPPPKGQLRRPW
;
A
#
# COMPACT_ATOMS: atom_id res chain seq x y z
N MET A 1 -19.44 -8.12 18.86
CA MET A 1 -19.23 -8.75 17.54
C MET A 1 -17.99 -8.10 16.93
N ASN A 2 -16.85 -8.79 16.95
CA ASN A 2 -15.60 -8.24 16.42
C ASN A 2 -15.57 -8.50 14.91
N GLY A 3 -16.20 -7.62 14.13
CA GLY A 3 -16.14 -7.66 12.68
C GLY A 3 -14.74 -7.27 12.18
N TRP A 4 -14.19 -8.04 11.25
CA TRP A 4 -12.90 -7.74 10.63
C TRP A 4 -13.15 -6.89 9.37
N THR A 5 -12.31 -5.88 9.13
CA THR A 5 -12.38 -5.07 7.90
C THR A 5 -11.38 -5.62 6.89
N LEU A 6 -11.91 -6.20 5.81
CA LEU A 6 -11.11 -6.68 4.69
C LEU A 6 -11.15 -5.66 3.56
N LEU A 7 -10.17 -5.72 2.67
CA LEU A 7 -10.13 -4.91 1.46
C LEU A 7 -10.34 -5.80 0.24
N ASP A 8 -11.18 -5.33 -0.68
CA ASP A 8 -11.35 -5.93 -2.00
C ASP A 8 -10.23 -5.49 -2.97
N ALA A 9 -10.29 -5.99 -4.20
CA ALA A 9 -9.31 -5.69 -5.24
C ALA A 9 -9.35 -4.21 -5.69
N ASP A 10 -10.49 -3.54 -5.48
CA ASP A 10 -10.71 -2.13 -5.75
C ASP A 10 -10.23 -1.22 -4.59
N GLY A 11 -9.73 -1.82 -3.50
CA GLY A 11 -9.29 -1.10 -2.30
C GLY A 11 -10.44 -0.58 -1.43
N ARG A 12 -11.64 -1.12 -1.58
CA ARG A 12 -12.82 -0.79 -0.76
C ARG A 12 -12.88 -1.69 0.47
N PRO A 13 -13.10 -1.10 1.66
CA PRO A 13 -13.23 -1.87 2.89
C PRO A 13 -14.60 -2.56 2.96
N TYR A 14 -14.64 -3.85 3.25
CA TYR A 14 -15.85 -4.62 3.52
C TYR A 14 -15.75 -5.37 4.85
N ALA A 15 -16.90 -5.55 5.53
CA ALA A 15 -16.96 -6.29 6.77
C ALA A 15 -16.95 -7.80 6.48
N SER A 16 -16.06 -8.53 7.14
CA SER A 16 -15.99 -9.99 7.06
C SER A 16 -16.02 -10.61 8.46
N PRO A 17 -16.68 -11.78 8.62
CA PRO A 17 -16.60 -12.56 9.85
C PRO A 17 -15.21 -13.19 10.05
N ALA A 18 -14.40 -13.30 9.00
CA ALA A 18 -13.07 -13.92 9.04
C ALA A 18 -11.96 -12.89 8.78
N PRO A 19 -10.79 -13.01 9.44
CA PRO A 19 -9.65 -12.10 9.26
C PRO A 19 -8.87 -12.31 7.95
N GLY A 20 -9.33 -13.11 6.98
CA GLY A 20 -8.58 -13.36 5.73
C GLY A 20 -7.25 -14.10 5.90
N ALA A 21 -6.51 -14.30 4.81
CA ALA A 21 -5.23 -15.04 4.81
C ALA A 21 -4.00 -14.14 4.98
N LEU A 22 -4.12 -12.85 4.62
CA LEU A 22 -3.03 -11.88 4.67
C LEU A 22 -3.41 -10.67 5.53
N GLY A 23 -2.42 -10.14 6.23
CA GLY A 23 -2.56 -8.95 7.05
C GLY A 23 -1.86 -7.75 6.41
N GLY A 24 -2.48 -6.59 6.49
CA GLY A 24 -1.90 -5.36 6.03
C GLY A 24 -2.11 -4.19 6.98
N HIS A 25 -1.40 -3.12 6.68
CA HIS A 25 -1.49 -1.88 7.43
C HIS A 25 -1.95 -0.74 6.52
N ARG A 26 -3.11 -0.17 6.85
CA ARG A 26 -3.77 0.85 6.02
C ARG A 26 -2.90 2.09 5.80
N ARG A 27 -2.21 2.56 6.84
CA ARG A 27 -1.43 3.82 6.80
C ARG A 27 -0.15 3.71 5.97
N THR A 28 0.53 2.57 6.02
CA THR A 28 1.79 2.35 5.27
C THR A 28 1.56 1.64 3.93
N ARG A 29 0.31 1.20 3.67
CA ARG A 29 -0.11 0.41 2.50
C ARG A 29 0.79 -0.80 2.26
N ILE A 30 1.18 -1.49 3.32
CA ILE A 30 1.99 -2.71 3.25
C ILE A 30 1.09 -3.91 3.54
N TYR A 31 1.18 -4.96 2.74
CA TYR A 31 0.61 -6.27 3.05
C TYR A 31 1.71 -7.30 3.32
N GLY A 32 1.37 -8.34 4.06
CA GLY A 32 2.26 -9.46 4.33
C GLY A 32 1.54 -10.60 5.05
N ARG A 33 2.29 -11.66 5.36
CA ARG A 33 1.76 -12.78 6.14
C ARG A 33 1.40 -12.35 7.57
N LEU A 34 0.39 -12.99 8.14
CA LEU A 34 -0.04 -12.78 9.52
C LEU A 34 1.08 -13.11 10.53
N ASP A 35 1.98 -14.01 10.18
CA ASP A 35 3.16 -14.41 10.98
C ASP A 35 4.37 -13.50 10.80
N CYS A 36 4.21 -12.32 10.18
CA CYS A 36 5.35 -11.44 9.96
C CYS A 36 5.92 -10.95 11.31
N PRO A 37 7.21 -11.16 11.61
CA PRO A 37 7.80 -10.75 12.88
C PRO A 37 7.76 -9.22 13.09
N THR A 38 7.72 -8.43 12.01
CA THR A 38 7.48 -6.98 12.09
C THR A 38 6.06 -6.67 12.53
N ALA A 39 5.06 -7.41 12.02
CA ALA A 39 3.67 -7.23 12.40
C ALA A 39 3.46 -7.66 13.86
N LEU A 40 3.94 -8.85 14.23
CA LEU A 40 3.86 -9.36 15.61
C LEU A 40 4.56 -8.44 16.62
N ARG A 41 5.77 -7.95 16.32
CA ARG A 41 6.47 -7.00 17.20
C ARG A 41 5.70 -5.68 17.37
N THR A 42 5.01 -5.24 16.34
CA THR A 42 4.22 -4.00 16.38
C THR A 42 2.90 -4.18 17.14
N ILE A 43 2.26 -5.35 16.97
CA ILE A 43 1.09 -5.77 17.76
C ILE A 43 1.47 -5.90 19.24
N ALA A 44 2.60 -6.53 19.55
CA ALA A 44 3.12 -6.67 20.91
C ALA A 44 3.44 -5.31 21.56
N ARG A 45 3.73 -4.28 20.77
CA ARG A 45 3.91 -2.89 21.23
C ARG A 45 2.59 -2.12 21.40
N GLY A 46 1.44 -2.76 21.18
CA GLY A 46 0.12 -2.20 21.45
C GLY A 46 -0.38 -1.15 20.44
N GLY A 47 0.37 -0.86 19.37
CA GLY A 47 0.11 0.34 18.55
C GLY A 47 -0.89 0.19 17.40
N TYR A 48 -1.25 -1.03 16.97
CA TYR A 48 -1.68 -1.25 15.57
C TYR A 48 -2.98 -2.04 15.36
N VAL A 49 -3.84 -2.15 16.37
CA VAL A 49 -5.10 -2.92 16.23
C VAL A 49 -6.14 -2.16 15.40
N LYS A 50 -6.15 -0.82 15.46
CA LYS A 50 -7.20 0.02 14.83
C LYS A 50 -7.07 0.16 13.30
N GLU A 51 -5.86 0.05 12.76
CA GLU A 51 -5.58 0.27 11.32
C GLU A 51 -5.19 -1.03 10.59
N ARG A 52 -5.44 -2.18 11.23
CA ARG A 52 -5.18 -3.51 10.67
C ARG A 52 -6.28 -3.84 9.66
N VAL A 53 -5.87 -3.95 8.41
CA VAL A 53 -6.72 -4.41 7.31
C VAL A 53 -6.29 -5.81 6.93
N PHE A 54 -7.21 -6.57 6.36
CA PHE A 54 -6.92 -7.92 5.93
C PHE A 54 -7.27 -8.11 4.46
N PHE A 55 -6.60 -9.08 3.84
CA PHE A 55 -6.84 -9.43 2.45
C PHE A 55 -7.13 -10.92 2.36
N LEU A 56 -7.99 -11.27 1.40
CA LEU A 56 -8.24 -12.66 1.06
C LEU A 56 -6.99 -13.28 0.44
N ASP A 57 -6.44 -12.60 -0.57
CA ASP A 57 -5.30 -13.07 -1.35
C ASP A 57 -4.29 -11.95 -1.64
N GLU A 58 -3.08 -12.36 -2.04
CA GLU A 58 -2.01 -11.45 -2.45
C GLU A 58 -2.40 -10.66 -3.71
N ALA A 59 -3.11 -11.29 -4.66
CA ALA A 59 -3.59 -10.61 -5.87
C ALA A 59 -4.53 -9.44 -5.53
N THR A 60 -5.44 -9.64 -4.57
CA THR A 60 -6.35 -8.59 -4.06
C THR A 60 -5.57 -7.45 -3.42
N ALA A 61 -4.54 -7.76 -2.63
CA ALA A 61 -3.71 -6.74 -1.99
C ALA A 61 -2.91 -5.91 -3.01
N GLN A 62 -2.35 -6.57 -4.03
CA GLN A 62 -1.64 -5.90 -5.12
C GLN A 62 -2.57 -5.02 -5.95
N ALA A 63 -3.77 -5.51 -6.30
CA ALA A 63 -4.77 -4.74 -7.03
C ALA A 63 -5.23 -3.49 -6.24
N ALA A 64 -5.37 -3.62 -4.92
CA ALA A 64 -5.67 -2.50 -4.02
C ALA A 64 -4.51 -1.48 -3.87
N GLY A 65 -3.37 -1.71 -4.52
CA GLY A 65 -2.20 -0.82 -4.48
C GLY A 65 -1.39 -0.92 -3.19
N TYR A 66 -1.45 -2.07 -2.50
CA TYR A 66 -0.58 -2.34 -1.37
C TYR A 66 0.73 -2.97 -1.85
N ARG A 67 1.82 -2.66 -1.16
CA ARG A 67 3.14 -3.23 -1.45
C ARG A 67 3.43 -4.46 -0.58
N PRO A 68 4.08 -5.51 -1.12
CA PRO A 68 4.52 -6.66 -0.33
C PRO A 68 5.58 -6.25 0.70
N CYS A 69 5.57 -6.92 1.84
CA CYS A 69 6.58 -6.70 2.87
C CYS A 69 7.93 -7.32 2.46
N ALA A 70 8.94 -6.47 2.29
CA ALA A 70 10.32 -6.87 1.98
C ALA A 70 10.99 -7.81 3.01
N ARG A 71 10.36 -8.08 4.16
CA ARG A 71 10.91 -8.97 5.20
C ARG A 71 10.32 -10.37 5.16
N CYS A 72 9.00 -10.51 5.08
CA CYS A 72 8.33 -11.82 5.04
C CYS A 72 8.07 -12.34 3.62
N MET A 73 7.99 -11.45 2.62
CA MET A 73 7.75 -11.77 1.22
C MET A 73 8.81 -11.09 0.35
N LYS A 74 10.07 -11.54 0.48
CA LYS A 74 11.21 -10.98 -0.27
C LYS A 74 11.07 -11.20 -1.78
N GLU A 75 10.57 -12.36 -2.19
CA GLU A 75 10.36 -12.71 -3.60
C GLU A 75 9.32 -11.81 -4.24
N ALA A 76 8.10 -11.77 -3.69
CA ALA A 76 7.06 -10.84 -4.14
C ALA A 76 7.51 -9.37 -4.12
N TYR A 77 8.31 -8.96 -3.13
CA TYR A 77 8.88 -7.61 -3.11
C TYR A 77 9.89 -7.34 -4.23
N ARG A 78 10.70 -8.32 -4.60
CA ARG A 78 11.60 -8.21 -5.75
C ARG A 78 10.80 -8.11 -7.05
N GLU A 79 9.78 -8.94 -7.22
CA GLU A 79 8.88 -8.90 -8.38
C GLU A 79 8.14 -7.57 -8.47
N TRP A 80 7.54 -7.12 -7.38
CA TRP A 80 6.89 -5.82 -7.29
C TRP A 80 7.85 -4.67 -7.62
N LYS A 81 9.11 -4.73 -7.13
CA LYS A 81 10.12 -3.71 -7.42
C LYS A 81 10.54 -3.72 -8.89
N SER A 82 10.67 -4.90 -9.50
CA SER A 82 10.95 -5.04 -10.93
C SER A 82 9.81 -4.50 -11.79
N LEU A 83 8.56 -4.78 -11.41
CA LEU A 83 7.35 -4.27 -12.08
C LEU A 83 7.17 -2.76 -11.88
N SER A 84 7.46 -2.25 -10.67
CA SER A 84 7.31 -0.82 -10.33
C SER A 84 8.42 0.04 -10.91
N GLY A 85 9.61 -0.53 -11.12
CA GLY A 85 10.71 0.14 -11.85
C GLY A 85 10.38 0.41 -13.32
N ALA A 86 9.40 -0.30 -13.88
CA ALA A 86 8.86 -0.05 -15.22
C ALA A 86 7.59 0.81 -15.22
N ASN A 87 7.01 1.13 -14.05
CA ASN A 87 5.69 1.77 -13.96
C ASN A 87 5.68 2.97 -13.00
N SER A 88 6.60 3.92 -13.20
CA SER A 88 6.42 5.31 -12.75
C SER A 88 5.47 6.07 -13.68
N PHE A 89 4.24 5.55 -13.82
CA PHE A 89 3.10 6.27 -14.40
C PHE A 89 1.91 6.16 -13.44
N THR A 90 2.05 6.76 -12.26
CA THR A 90 0.89 7.02 -11.39
C THR A 90 -0.03 7.98 -12.14
N LYS A 91 -1.20 7.48 -12.54
CA LYS A 91 -2.43 8.21 -12.91
C LYS A 91 -2.38 9.71 -12.55
N GLN A 92 -2.27 10.56 -13.58
CA GLN A 92 -2.93 11.85 -13.58
C GLN A 92 -4.45 11.61 -13.59
N PRO A 93 -5.23 12.36 -12.82
CA PRO A 93 -6.45 12.93 -13.34
C PRO A 93 -6.21 14.43 -13.60
N GLU A 94 -6.70 14.86 -14.75
CA GLU A 94 -6.66 16.19 -15.34
C GLU A 94 -6.81 17.39 -14.37
N GLY A 95 -6.04 18.47 -14.58
CA GLY A 95 -6.42 19.80 -14.06
C GLY A 95 -5.41 20.63 -13.27
N ILE A 96 -4.09 20.53 -13.52
CA ILE A 96 -3.16 21.57 -13.07
C ILE A 96 -2.58 22.25 -14.31
N THR A 97 -3.18 23.36 -14.75
CA THR A 97 -2.49 24.32 -15.61
C THR A 97 -1.23 24.75 -14.89
N ARG A 98 -0.09 24.18 -15.29
CA ARG A 98 1.23 24.62 -14.85
C ARG A 98 1.34 26.08 -15.28
N PRO A 99 1.48 27.06 -14.37
CA PRO A 99 1.77 28.42 -14.81
C PRO A 99 3.08 28.38 -15.62
N PRO A 100 3.18 29.11 -16.74
CA PRO A 100 4.41 29.16 -17.52
C PRO A 100 5.57 29.59 -16.61
N PRO A 101 6.78 29.03 -16.78
CA PRO A 101 7.93 29.45 -16.01
C PRO A 101 8.12 30.96 -16.18
N LYS A 102 8.10 31.70 -15.05
CA LYS A 102 8.37 33.13 -15.05
C LYS A 102 9.72 33.38 -15.69
N GLY A 103 9.72 34.36 -16.58
CA GLY A 103 10.78 34.61 -17.55
C GLY A 103 12.18 34.60 -16.96
N GLN A 104 13.07 33.96 -17.72
CA GLN A 104 14.49 34.24 -17.66
C GLN A 104 14.69 35.71 -18.02
N LEU A 105 14.78 36.59 -17.02
CA LEU A 105 15.46 37.86 -17.21
C LEU A 105 16.96 37.59 -17.12
N ARG A 106 17.50 37.02 -18.20
CA ARG A 106 18.89 37.21 -18.56
C ARG A 106 18.98 38.53 -19.28
N ARG A 107 19.54 39.56 -18.67
CA ARG A 107 20.31 40.56 -19.43
C ARG A 107 21.49 41.12 -18.62
N PRO A 108 22.55 41.54 -19.33
CA PRO A 108 23.91 41.72 -18.84
C PRO A 108 24.25 43.21 -18.60
N TRP A 109 25.44 43.41 -18.01
CA TRP A 109 26.11 44.63 -17.55
C TRP A 109 25.80 45.03 -16.12
#